data_AF-A0A9D9LAZ0-F1
#
_entry.id   AF-A0A9D9LAZ0-F1
#
_cell.length_a   1.000
_cell.length_b   1.000
_cell.length_c   1.000
_cell.angle_alpha   90.00
_cell.angle_beta   90.00
_cell.angle_gamma   90.00
#
_symmetry.space_group_name_H-M   'P 1'
#
loop_
_entity.id
_entity.type
_entity.pdbx_description
1 polymer ?
#
loop_
_entity_poly.entity_id
_entity_poly.type
_entity_poly.pdbx_seq_one_letter_code
_entity_poly.pdbx_strand_id
1 'polypeptide(L)'
;MSSQPNPSKLLSRDALLAWRDGLRTAGKRLVVTNGVFDILHCGHVQYLEQARALGDELLVCLNGDEGVHKLKGPTRPINDQVARAAVLSGLACVSAVYIFDGVKATAALADAQPDVYVKGGDYTLDTLDREEYAVLQQAGSVCQFIPFVGNYSTTNTLRKIQGNSTNADNLGTAASWPPALNHLCNRRSIRAYQPRPVSRDLLTSLLQAAMAAPSACNCNPWRFLVLTEHEALTRLASCLPRAPFLPSASAAVIVCGDLEKAHAHSLSYLLQDCSAAMENLLLAASALNLGACWLGVHPVEERISAIREMFRLPENLIPVGAASIGWPAEEKPARTKFRDEDVTWNPPLS
;
A
#
# COMPACT_ATOMS: atom_id res chain seq x y z
N MET A 1 9.92 -17.62 32.28
CA MET A 1 10.40 -16.30 32.71
C MET A 1 9.57 -15.26 31.98
N SER A 2 8.64 -14.63 32.69
CA SER A 2 7.72 -13.61 32.18
C SER A 2 8.48 -12.29 31.96
N SER A 3 8.87 -11.99 30.72
CA SER A 3 9.46 -10.70 30.35
C SER A 3 8.35 -9.67 30.21
N GLN A 4 8.10 -8.89 31.26
CA GLN A 4 7.35 -7.64 31.09
C GLN A 4 8.22 -6.62 30.34
N PRO A 5 7.65 -5.85 29.40
CA PRO A 5 8.37 -4.80 28.67
C PRO A 5 8.85 -3.71 29.63
N ASN A 6 10.05 -3.19 29.40
CA ASN A 6 10.80 -2.30 30.30
C ASN A 6 10.11 -0.91 30.44
N PRO A 7 9.44 -0.59 31.55
CA PRO A 7 8.69 0.67 31.72
C PRO A 7 9.59 1.87 32.08
N SER A 8 10.92 1.72 32.03
CA SER A 8 11.89 2.66 32.62
C SER A 8 12.11 3.98 31.86
N LYS A 9 11.65 4.10 30.60
CA LYS A 9 11.93 5.28 29.76
C LYS A 9 10.80 6.31 29.69
N LEU A 10 9.63 6.02 30.25
CA LEU A 10 8.50 6.95 30.27
C LEU A 10 8.68 7.96 31.42
N LEU A 11 8.78 9.24 31.08
CA LEU A 11 9.01 10.32 32.04
C LEU A 11 7.71 11.05 32.39
N SER A 12 7.54 11.40 33.66
CA SER A 12 6.63 12.48 34.07
C SER A 12 7.25 13.84 33.73
N ARG A 13 6.46 14.92 33.83
CA ARG A 13 6.96 16.27 33.57
C ARG A 13 8.14 16.65 34.48
N ASP A 14 8.01 16.40 35.79
CA ASP A 14 9.08 16.71 36.75
C ASP A 14 10.34 15.87 36.48
N ALA A 15 10.16 14.60 36.10
CA ALA A 15 11.26 13.72 35.72
C ALA A 15 11.94 14.17 34.41
N LEU A 16 11.17 14.70 33.44
CA LEU A 16 11.71 15.27 32.20
C LEU A 16 12.60 16.48 32.48
N LEU A 17 12.15 17.41 33.33
CA LEU A 17 12.92 18.59 33.70
C LEU A 17 14.23 18.20 34.39
N ALA A 18 14.14 17.34 35.42
CA ALA A 18 15.32 16.85 36.13
C ALA A 18 16.29 16.07 35.22
N TRP A 19 15.75 15.24 34.32
CA TRP A 19 16.56 14.50 33.35
C TRP A 19 17.28 15.44 32.39
N ARG A 20 16.61 16.46 31.84
CA ARG A 20 17.24 17.45 30.96
C ARG A 20 18.35 18.23 31.67
N ASP A 21 18.12 18.67 32.89
CA ASP A 21 19.15 19.38 33.68
C ASP A 21 20.38 18.50 33.94
N GLY A 22 20.16 17.21 34.20
CA GLY A 22 21.22 16.21 34.28
C GLY A 22 22.02 16.08 32.98
N LEU A 23 21.35 16.03 31.82
CA LEU A 23 22.01 15.97 30.52
C LEU A 23 22.86 17.21 30.24
N ARG A 24 22.36 18.40 30.59
CA ARG A 24 23.10 19.66 30.44
C ARG A 24 24.35 19.69 31.31
N THR A 25 24.23 19.26 32.58
CA THR A 25 25.36 19.18 33.50
C THR A 25 26.42 18.19 33.00
N ALA A 26 25.99 17.10 32.34
CA ALA A 26 26.87 16.12 31.74
C ALA A 26 27.40 16.51 30.34
N GLY A 27 27.02 17.68 29.80
CA GLY A 27 27.42 18.13 28.46
C GLY A 27 26.86 17.29 27.31
N LYS A 28 25.78 16.52 27.54
CA LYS A 28 25.14 15.67 26.53
C LYS A 28 24.15 16.45 25.67
N ARG A 29 24.17 16.19 24.37
CA ARG A 29 23.29 16.79 23.38
C ARG A 29 21.96 16.04 23.29
N LEU A 30 20.85 16.71 23.60
CA LEU A 30 19.51 16.15 23.51
C LEU A 30 18.89 16.40 22.13
N VAL A 31 18.47 15.31 21.49
CA VAL A 31 17.62 15.34 20.30
C VAL A 31 16.17 15.11 20.71
N VAL A 32 15.25 15.92 20.18
CA VAL A 32 13.80 15.77 20.41
C VAL A 32 13.07 15.60 19.08
N THR A 33 12.12 14.67 19.04
CA THR A 33 11.12 14.55 17.98
C THR A 33 9.74 14.41 18.60
N ASN A 34 8.69 14.87 17.91
CA ASN A 34 7.31 14.65 18.32
C ASN A 34 6.46 13.98 17.24
N GLY A 35 5.46 13.23 17.68
CA GLY A 35 4.48 12.63 16.78
C GLY A 35 3.51 11.67 17.46
N VAL A 36 2.63 11.11 16.63
CA VAL A 36 1.57 10.20 17.08
C VAL A 36 2.09 8.78 17.31
N PHE A 37 2.98 8.27 16.45
CA PHE A 37 3.60 6.94 16.56
C PHE A 37 2.63 5.78 16.89
N ASP A 38 1.46 5.76 16.23
CA ASP A 38 0.39 4.81 16.58
C ASP A 38 0.71 3.36 16.24
N ILE A 39 1.06 3.09 14.98
CA ILE A 39 1.57 1.80 14.53
C ILE A 39 2.90 2.06 13.85
N LEU A 40 3.96 1.49 14.41
CA LEU A 40 5.30 1.62 13.88
C LEU A 40 5.50 0.75 12.63
N HIS A 41 6.43 1.18 11.78
CA HIS A 41 6.93 0.44 10.62
C HIS A 41 8.41 0.75 10.44
N CYS A 42 9.09 0.07 9.51
CA CYS A 42 10.53 0.22 9.28
C CYS A 42 10.96 1.69 9.11
N GLY A 43 10.20 2.48 8.34
CA GLY A 43 10.46 3.92 8.19
C GLY A 43 10.51 4.71 9.50
N HIS A 44 9.65 4.41 10.50
CA HIS A 44 9.74 5.07 11.81
C HIS A 44 11.00 4.66 12.58
N VAL A 45 11.39 3.38 12.52
CA VAL A 45 12.59 2.89 13.18
C VAL A 45 13.83 3.57 12.59
N GLN A 46 13.96 3.59 11.26
CA GLN A 46 15.05 4.25 10.57
C GLN A 46 15.09 5.76 10.83
N TYR A 47 13.92 6.41 10.88
CA TYR A 47 13.81 7.83 11.22
C TYR A 47 14.33 8.12 12.64
N LEU A 48 13.90 7.32 13.63
CA LEU A 48 14.32 7.49 15.02
C LEU A 48 15.81 7.18 15.20
N GLU A 49 16.35 6.19 14.48
CA GLU A 49 17.79 5.89 14.45
C GLU A 49 18.61 7.05 13.88
N GLN A 50 18.17 7.65 12.77
CA GLN A 50 18.83 8.81 12.19
C GLN A 50 18.73 10.04 13.10
N ALA A 51 17.58 10.25 13.75
CA ALA A 51 17.41 11.32 14.74
C ALA A 51 18.37 11.11 15.92
N ARG A 52 18.46 9.89 16.47
CA ARG A 52 19.38 9.56 17.57
C ARG A 52 20.84 9.82 17.21
N ALA A 53 21.23 9.67 15.94
CA ALA A 53 22.60 9.91 15.49
C ALA A 53 23.03 11.40 15.51
N LEU A 54 22.08 12.34 15.66
CA LEU A 54 22.37 13.79 15.71
C LEU A 54 22.73 14.32 17.11
N GLY A 55 22.72 13.45 18.12
CA GLY A 55 23.08 13.81 19.51
C GLY A 55 23.37 12.58 20.36
N ASP A 56 23.31 12.75 21.68
CA ASP A 56 23.68 11.72 22.67
C ASP A 56 22.46 11.04 23.30
N GLU A 57 21.32 11.70 23.30
CA GLU A 57 20.07 11.14 23.81
C GLU A 57 18.91 11.52 22.89
N LEU A 58 17.93 10.62 22.76
CA LEU A 58 16.71 10.89 21.99
C LEU A 58 15.49 10.86 22.90
N LEU A 59 14.79 11.99 22.98
CA LEU A 59 13.47 12.10 23.59
C LEU A 59 12.39 12.09 22.51
N VAL A 60 11.41 11.21 22.68
CA VAL A 60 10.20 11.21 21.85
C VAL A 60 9.04 11.83 22.63
N CYS A 61 8.59 13.00 22.18
CA CYS A 61 7.37 13.63 22.67
C CYS A 61 6.16 13.02 21.95
N LEU A 62 5.42 12.16 22.66
CA LEU A 62 4.28 11.42 22.14
C LEU A 62 2.99 12.19 22.38
N ASN A 63 2.17 12.37 21.33
CA ASN A 63 0.83 12.96 21.49
C ASN A 63 -0.06 12.06 22.37
N GLY A 64 -0.69 12.63 23.40
CA GLY A 64 -1.74 11.96 24.17
C GLY A 64 -3.00 11.65 23.36
N ASP A 65 -3.84 10.74 23.86
CA ASP A 65 -4.97 10.16 23.11
C ASP A 65 -5.98 11.21 22.65
N GLU A 66 -6.35 12.15 23.51
CA GLU A 66 -7.27 13.24 23.15
C GLU A 66 -6.70 14.14 22.05
N GLY A 67 -5.38 14.42 22.10
CA GLY A 67 -4.69 15.21 21.09
C GLY A 67 -4.71 14.54 19.72
N VAL A 68 -4.50 13.22 19.70
CA VAL A 68 -4.57 12.42 18.47
C VAL A 68 -5.99 12.37 17.92
N HIS A 69 -7.00 12.20 18.77
CA HIS A 69 -8.41 12.18 18.38
C HIS A 69 -8.82 13.49 17.69
N LYS A 70 -8.41 14.64 18.25
CA LYS A 70 -8.63 15.97 17.64
C LYS A 70 -7.88 16.15 16.32
N LEU A 71 -6.65 15.62 16.22
CA LEU A 71 -5.79 15.79 15.05
C LEU A 71 -6.15 14.88 13.87
N LYS A 72 -6.56 13.63 14.15
CA LYS A 72 -6.72 12.56 13.14
C LYS A 72 -8.16 12.03 13.03
N GLY A 73 -9.07 12.49 13.87
CA GLY A 73 -10.47 12.07 13.89
C GLY A 73 -10.74 10.94 14.90
N PRO A 74 -12.02 10.55 15.04
CA PRO A 74 -12.46 9.82 16.21
C PRO A 74 -12.02 8.36 16.31
N THR A 75 -11.60 7.78 15.18
CA THR A 75 -11.14 6.40 15.07
C THR A 75 -9.64 6.24 15.39
N ARG A 76 -9.00 7.29 15.90
CA ARG A 76 -7.56 7.36 16.18
C ARG A 76 -7.35 7.96 17.58
N PRO A 77 -6.34 7.52 18.33
CA PRO A 77 -5.37 6.47 17.98
C PRO A 77 -5.98 5.05 18.08
N ILE A 78 -5.31 4.06 17.49
CA ILE A 78 -5.70 2.65 17.59
C ILE A 78 -5.14 2.04 18.87
N ASN A 79 -3.87 2.32 19.15
CA ASN A 79 -3.23 1.96 20.40
C ASN A 79 -3.29 3.17 21.34
N ASP A 80 -3.72 2.96 22.58
CA ASP A 80 -3.70 4.02 23.59
C ASP A 80 -2.28 4.55 23.84
N GLN A 81 -2.19 5.71 24.48
CA GLN A 81 -0.92 6.40 24.70
C GLN A 81 0.07 5.59 25.54
N VAL A 82 -0.40 4.72 26.44
CA VAL A 82 0.44 3.88 27.29
C VAL A 82 1.08 2.76 26.45
N ALA A 83 0.30 2.09 25.61
CA ALA A 83 0.78 1.07 24.70
C ALA A 83 1.79 1.65 23.69
N ARG A 84 1.47 2.81 23.09
CA ARG A 84 2.38 3.51 22.17
C ARG A 84 3.71 3.89 22.85
N ALA A 85 3.66 4.41 24.07
CA ALA A 85 4.86 4.74 24.84
C ALA A 85 5.69 3.50 25.20
N ALA A 86 5.05 2.38 25.53
CA ALA A 86 5.75 1.12 25.83
C ALA A 86 6.51 0.58 24.61
N VAL A 87 5.89 0.62 23.42
CA VAL A 87 6.55 0.21 22.17
C VAL A 87 7.76 1.11 21.86
N LEU A 88 7.60 2.43 21.96
CA LEU A 88 8.71 3.37 21.75
C LEU A 88 9.83 3.16 22.77
N SER A 89 9.50 2.89 24.03
CA SER A 89 10.47 2.61 25.09
C SER A 89 11.30 1.35 24.82
N GLY A 90 10.73 0.38 24.10
CA GLY A 90 11.41 -0.83 23.67
C GLY A 90 12.47 -0.61 22.58
N LEU A 91 12.46 0.53 21.87
CA LEU A 91 13.45 0.81 20.82
C LEU A 91 14.79 1.19 21.43
N ALA A 92 15.86 0.59 20.92
CA ALA A 92 17.23 0.83 21.40
C ALA A 92 17.67 2.29 21.19
N CYS A 93 17.23 2.94 20.10
CA CYS A 93 17.57 4.32 19.78
C CYS A 93 16.83 5.38 20.61
N VAL A 94 15.75 5.01 21.31
CA VAL A 94 14.95 5.94 22.13
C VAL A 94 15.47 5.93 23.56
N SER A 95 15.88 7.09 24.07
CA SER A 95 16.39 7.25 25.43
C SER A 95 15.26 7.48 26.44
N ALA A 96 14.29 8.31 26.06
CA ALA A 96 13.14 8.65 26.90
C ALA A 96 11.88 8.92 26.05
N VAL A 97 10.72 8.74 26.66
CA VAL A 97 9.41 9.08 26.08
C VAL A 97 8.68 10.02 27.04
N TYR A 98 8.08 11.08 26.52
CA TYR A 98 7.21 11.98 27.28
C TYR A 98 5.87 12.12 26.57
N ILE A 99 4.78 11.85 27.27
CA ILE A 99 3.42 12.03 26.73
C ILE A 99 2.97 13.44 27.06
N PHE A 100 2.54 14.19 26.04
CA PHE A 100 2.01 15.54 26.23
C PHE A 100 0.54 15.62 25.82
N ASP A 101 -0.20 16.45 26.54
CA ASP A 101 -1.59 16.74 26.25
C ASP A 101 -1.72 17.87 25.22
N GLY A 102 -2.61 17.68 24.25
CA GLY A 102 -2.89 18.66 23.21
C GLY A 102 -2.42 18.26 21.80
N VAL A 103 -2.77 19.11 20.83
CA VAL A 103 -2.47 18.88 19.41
C VAL A 103 -1.03 19.29 19.08
N LYS A 104 -0.57 20.39 19.68
CA LYS A 104 0.76 20.97 19.47
C LYS A 104 1.71 20.55 20.58
N ALA A 105 2.98 20.36 20.24
CA ALA A 105 4.03 19.99 21.19
C ALA A 105 4.68 21.21 21.87
N THR A 106 4.15 22.43 21.68
CA THR A 106 4.75 23.69 22.17
C THR A 106 5.19 23.63 23.63
N ALA A 107 4.31 23.19 24.54
CA ALA A 107 4.62 23.08 25.97
C ALA A 107 5.69 22.00 26.24
N ALA A 108 5.60 20.85 25.57
CA ALA A 108 6.57 19.77 25.69
C ALA A 108 7.97 20.18 25.21
N LEU A 109 8.04 20.96 24.13
CA LEU A 109 9.30 21.52 23.62
C LEU A 109 9.89 22.57 24.57
N ALA A 110 9.03 23.38 25.20
CA ALA A 110 9.45 24.37 26.19
C ALA A 110 10.03 23.72 27.45
N ASP A 111 9.45 22.59 27.89
CA ASP A 111 9.96 21.81 29.02
C ASP A 111 11.25 21.05 28.62
N ALA A 112 11.31 20.44 27.44
CA ALA A 112 12.45 19.63 27.00
C ALA A 112 13.69 20.45 26.61
N GLN A 113 13.50 21.67 26.09
CA GLN A 113 14.55 22.57 25.59
C GLN A 113 15.64 21.84 24.76
N PRO A 114 15.28 21.29 23.58
CA PRO A 114 16.19 20.50 22.75
C PRO A 114 17.43 21.26 22.30
N ASP A 115 18.54 20.56 22.12
CA ASP A 115 19.69 21.08 21.36
C ASP A 115 19.48 20.85 19.86
N VAL A 116 18.81 19.75 19.50
CA VAL A 116 18.37 19.43 18.14
C VAL A 116 16.91 19.04 18.16
N TYR A 117 16.12 19.64 17.28
CA TYR A 117 14.76 19.22 17.03
C TYR A 117 14.67 18.59 15.65
N VAL A 118 14.11 17.38 15.59
CA VAL A 118 14.01 16.60 14.35
C VAL A 118 12.56 16.42 13.98
N LYS A 119 12.26 16.66 12.69
CA LYS A 119 10.98 16.30 12.08
C LYS A 119 11.19 15.39 10.87
N GLY A 120 10.34 14.38 10.74
CA GLY A 120 10.33 13.47 9.60
C GLY A 120 9.34 13.88 8.52
N GLY A 121 9.69 13.66 7.25
CA GLY A 121 8.81 13.77 6.08
C GLY A 121 8.90 15.05 5.28
N ASP A 122 7.80 15.47 4.67
CA ASP A 122 7.71 16.65 3.79
C ASP A 122 7.70 17.99 4.57
N TYR A 123 7.98 17.94 5.88
CA TYR A 123 8.04 19.15 6.69
C TYR A 123 9.28 19.96 6.31
N THR A 124 9.04 21.23 6.02
CA THR A 124 10.03 22.29 5.89
C THR A 124 9.86 23.30 7.02
N LEU A 125 10.82 24.22 7.18
CA LEU A 125 10.71 25.35 8.11
C LEU A 125 9.39 26.13 7.93
N ASP A 126 8.92 26.26 6.68
CA ASP A 126 7.71 27.00 6.34
C ASP A 126 6.40 26.29 6.75
N THR A 127 6.47 24.97 6.97
CA THR A 127 5.31 24.14 7.35
C THR A 127 5.26 23.80 8.84
N LEU A 128 6.30 24.16 9.60
CA LEU A 128 6.33 23.97 11.05
C LEU A 128 5.37 24.97 11.71
N ASP A 129 4.69 24.55 12.78
CA ASP A 129 3.82 25.45 13.52
C ASP A 129 4.64 26.62 14.09
N ARG A 130 4.15 27.85 13.91
CA ARG A 130 4.89 29.06 14.29
C ARG A 130 5.14 29.16 15.80
N GLU A 131 4.25 28.60 16.63
CA GLU A 131 4.42 28.60 18.08
C GLU A 131 5.50 27.60 18.49
N GLU A 132 5.52 26.42 17.89
CA GLU A 132 6.59 25.43 18.11
C GLU A 132 7.94 25.99 17.66
N TYR A 133 8.00 26.64 16.50
CA TYR A 133 9.22 27.27 16.00
C TYR A 133 9.72 28.38 16.93
N ALA A 134 8.82 29.23 17.47
CA ALA A 134 9.21 30.30 18.38
C ALA A 134 9.87 29.75 19.66
N VAL A 135 9.34 28.66 20.22
CA VAL A 135 9.93 28.00 21.40
C VAL A 135 11.31 27.40 21.08
N LEU A 136 11.45 26.76 19.92
CA LEU A 136 12.73 26.20 19.48
C LEU A 136 13.79 27.28 19.26
N GLN A 137 13.41 28.44 18.73
CA GLN A 137 14.32 29.58 18.57
C GLN A 137 14.75 30.16 19.92
N GLN A 138 13.82 30.30 20.88
CA GLN A 138 14.15 30.74 22.24
C GLN A 138 15.10 29.77 22.95
N ALA A 139 14.97 28.46 22.68
CA ALA A 139 15.86 27.43 23.21
C ALA A 139 17.21 27.33 22.45
N GLY A 140 17.40 28.07 21.35
CA GLY A 140 18.61 27.98 20.51
C GLY A 140 18.74 26.63 19.78
N SER A 141 17.63 25.93 19.57
CA SER A 141 17.60 24.58 19.00
C SER A 141 17.90 24.58 17.51
N VAL A 142 18.70 23.61 17.06
CA VAL A 142 18.93 23.37 15.62
C VAL A 142 17.81 22.48 15.08
N CYS A 143 17.04 22.98 14.10
CA CYS A 143 16.00 22.19 13.44
C CYS A 143 16.60 21.38 12.28
N GLN A 144 16.35 20.07 12.26
CA GLN A 144 16.71 19.18 11.16
C GLN A 144 15.49 18.44 10.61
N PHE A 145 15.42 18.32 9.29
CA PHE A 145 14.34 17.64 8.60
C PHE A 145 14.90 16.41 7.89
N ILE A 146 14.42 15.23 8.29
CA ILE A 146 14.88 13.95 7.74
C ILE A 146 13.82 13.46 6.74
N PRO A 147 14.17 13.29 5.45
CA PRO A 147 13.22 12.80 4.46
C PRO A 147 12.80 11.36 4.77
N PHE A 148 11.54 11.02 4.49
CA PHE A 148 11.05 9.65 4.69
C PHE A 148 11.78 8.67 3.76
N VAL A 149 12.25 7.56 4.33
CA VAL A 149 12.81 6.44 3.57
C VAL A 149 11.66 5.52 3.13
N GLY A 150 11.21 5.67 1.88
CA GLY A 150 10.26 4.78 1.21
C GLY A 150 8.76 5.07 1.43
N ASN A 151 7.89 4.34 0.71
CA ASN A 151 6.42 4.52 0.70
C ASN A 151 5.68 3.97 1.94
N TYR A 152 6.36 3.86 3.08
CA TYR A 152 5.81 3.29 4.30
C TYR A 152 5.12 4.39 5.12
N SER A 153 3.82 4.27 5.31
CA SER A 153 3.03 5.14 6.18
C SER A 153 2.12 4.26 7.05
N THR A 154 1.90 4.63 8.31
CA THR A 154 0.91 4.01 9.19
C THR A 154 -0.46 3.92 8.53
N THR A 155 -0.85 4.92 7.72
CA THR A 155 -2.10 4.90 6.95
C THR A 155 -2.11 3.80 5.88
N ASN A 156 -0.97 3.53 5.24
CA ASN A 156 -0.84 2.44 4.25
C ASN A 156 -0.83 1.07 4.92
N THR A 157 -0.21 0.92 6.09
CA THR A 157 -0.27 -0.32 6.89
C THR A 157 -1.70 -0.59 7.36
N LEU A 158 -2.42 0.45 7.78
CA LEU A 158 -3.81 0.31 8.18
C LEU A 158 -4.75 0.03 7.04
N ARG A 159 -4.53 0.61 5.87
CA ARG A 159 -5.27 0.25 4.66
C ARG A 159 -5.06 -1.22 4.29
N LYS A 160 -3.85 -1.76 4.49
CA LYS A 160 -3.55 -3.19 4.33
C LYS A 160 -4.25 -4.07 5.38
N ILE A 161 -4.33 -3.61 6.64
CA ILE A 161 -4.99 -4.35 7.74
C ILE A 161 -6.52 -4.27 7.64
N GLN A 162 -7.10 -3.12 7.29
CA GLN A 162 -8.54 -2.93 7.05
C GLN A 162 -9.03 -3.65 5.78
N GLY A 163 -8.12 -4.01 4.88
CA GLY A 163 -8.41 -5.00 3.83
C GLY A 163 -8.73 -6.41 4.37
N ASN A 164 -8.37 -6.70 5.63
CA ASN A 164 -8.45 -8.02 6.27
C ASN A 164 -9.32 -8.07 7.54
N SER A 165 -10.05 -7.01 7.93
CA SER A 165 -10.91 -7.06 9.12
C SER A 165 -12.22 -6.31 8.90
N THR A 166 -13.27 -7.10 8.73
CA THR A 166 -14.68 -6.71 8.64
C THR A 166 -15.17 -6.08 9.95
N ASN A 167 -16.01 -5.05 9.85
CA ASN A 167 -17.21 -5.00 10.67
C ASN A 167 -18.41 -4.70 9.77
N ALA A 168 -19.43 -5.52 9.98
CA ALA A 168 -20.79 -5.36 9.49
C ALA A 168 -21.39 -4.06 10.04
N ASP A 169 -22.50 -3.64 9.43
CA ASP A 169 -23.34 -2.52 9.85
C ASP A 169 -22.84 -1.13 9.43
N ASN A 170 -23.02 -0.82 8.14
CA ASN A 170 -23.61 0.46 7.70
C ASN A 170 -23.79 0.47 6.17
N LEU A 171 -24.97 0.06 5.72
CA LEU A 171 -25.46 0.33 4.36
C LEU A 171 -26.27 1.63 4.41
N GLY A 172 -25.61 2.75 4.11
CA GLY A 172 -26.29 4.03 4.10
C GLY A 172 -25.40 5.16 3.62
N THR A 173 -25.54 5.48 2.33
CA THR A 173 -25.12 6.73 1.66
C THR A 173 -23.63 6.86 1.28
N ALA A 174 -23.40 7.16 -0.01
CA ALA A 174 -22.12 7.20 -0.75
C ALA A 174 -21.42 5.85 -0.93
N ALA A 175 -22.10 4.87 -1.56
CA ALA A 175 -21.59 3.57 -2.03
C ALA A 175 -20.26 3.10 -1.40
N SER A 176 -20.24 2.95 -0.07
CA SER A 176 -19.17 2.22 0.58
C SER A 176 -19.47 0.75 0.35
N TRP A 177 -18.76 0.14 -0.59
CA TRP A 177 -18.80 -1.31 -0.71
C TRP A 177 -18.31 -1.94 0.60
N PRO A 178 -18.78 -3.14 0.96
CA PRO A 178 -18.15 -3.92 2.02
C PRO A 178 -16.63 -3.91 1.80
N PRO A 179 -15.79 -3.73 2.84
CA PRO A 179 -14.34 -3.64 2.67
C PRO A 179 -13.75 -4.80 1.86
N ALA A 180 -14.33 -6.00 2.03
CA ALA A 180 -14.00 -7.20 1.26
C ALA A 180 -14.21 -7.05 -0.26
N LEU A 181 -15.08 -6.17 -0.72
CA LEU A 181 -15.36 -5.94 -2.14
C LEU A 181 -14.62 -4.72 -2.71
N ASN A 182 -13.94 -3.92 -1.88
CA ASN A 182 -13.27 -2.71 -2.35
C ASN A 182 -12.25 -2.99 -3.45
N HIS A 183 -11.47 -4.07 -3.36
CA HIS A 183 -10.49 -4.40 -4.39
C HIS A 183 -11.15 -4.79 -5.73
N LEU A 184 -12.31 -5.46 -5.70
CA LEU A 184 -13.13 -5.74 -6.88
C LEU A 184 -13.66 -4.43 -7.50
N CYS A 185 -14.26 -3.57 -6.67
CA CYS A 185 -14.90 -2.34 -7.14
C CYS A 185 -13.90 -1.25 -7.56
N ASN A 186 -12.66 -1.30 -7.05
CA ASN A 186 -11.57 -0.41 -7.41
C ASN A 186 -10.84 -0.84 -8.69
N ARG A 187 -10.96 -2.09 -9.14
CA ARG A 187 -10.26 -2.60 -10.33
C ARG A 187 -10.57 -1.77 -11.58
N ARG A 188 -9.56 -1.10 -12.16
CA ARG A 188 -9.72 -0.32 -13.39
C ARG A 188 -8.84 -0.80 -14.52
N SER A 189 -9.32 -0.57 -15.73
CA SER A 189 -8.49 -0.69 -16.93
C SER A 189 -7.55 0.51 -16.99
N ILE A 190 -6.31 0.28 -16.59
CA ILE A 190 -5.22 1.27 -16.66
C ILE A 190 -4.48 1.08 -17.99
N ARG A 191 -4.14 2.20 -18.63
CA ARG A 191 -3.54 2.28 -19.97
C ARG A 191 -2.40 3.30 -20.04
N ALA A 192 -2.09 3.98 -18.94
CA ALA A 192 -0.89 4.80 -18.79
C ALA A 192 -0.05 4.25 -17.64
N TYR A 193 1.25 4.09 -17.88
CA TYR A 193 2.15 3.42 -16.96
C TYR A 193 3.41 4.26 -16.70
N GLN A 194 3.95 4.12 -15.48
CA GLN A 194 5.22 4.70 -15.11
C GLN A 194 6.37 3.90 -15.74
N PRO A 195 7.53 4.53 -16.04
CA PRO A 195 8.72 3.84 -16.53
C PRO A 195 9.44 3.10 -15.40
N ARG A 196 8.73 2.17 -14.75
CA ARG A 196 9.18 1.38 -13.61
C ARG A 196 8.94 -0.10 -13.90
N PRO A 197 9.93 -1.00 -13.72
CA PRO A 197 9.72 -2.42 -13.94
C PRO A 197 8.82 -3.04 -12.87
N VAL A 198 8.13 -4.12 -13.23
CA VAL A 198 7.42 -5.00 -12.30
C VAL A 198 8.30 -6.22 -12.08
N SER A 199 8.55 -6.58 -10.82
CA SER A 199 9.44 -7.71 -10.49
C SER A 199 8.84 -9.05 -10.90
N ARG A 200 9.71 -10.03 -11.16
CA ARG A 200 9.30 -11.42 -11.41
C ARG A 200 8.44 -11.98 -10.28
N ASP A 201 8.72 -11.63 -9.02
CA ASP A 201 7.96 -12.10 -7.87
C ASP A 201 6.52 -11.59 -7.91
N LEU A 202 6.31 -10.31 -8.22
CA LEU A 202 4.96 -9.76 -8.39
C LEU A 202 4.24 -10.41 -9.57
N LEU A 203 4.90 -10.57 -10.71
CA LEU A 203 4.32 -11.30 -11.85
C LEU A 203 3.95 -12.74 -11.48
N THR A 204 4.77 -13.40 -10.66
CA THR A 204 4.50 -14.75 -10.16
C THR A 204 3.26 -14.76 -9.26
N SER A 205 3.11 -13.78 -8.37
CA SER A 205 1.89 -13.65 -7.55
C SER A 205 0.64 -13.43 -8.40
N LEU A 206 0.73 -12.65 -9.50
CA LEU A 206 -0.38 -12.48 -10.44
C LEU A 206 -0.77 -13.79 -11.13
N LEU A 207 0.22 -14.59 -11.54
CA LEU A 207 -0.01 -15.89 -12.16
C LEU A 207 -0.59 -16.91 -11.16
N GLN A 208 -0.12 -16.91 -9.91
CA GLN A 208 -0.69 -17.74 -8.84
C GLN A 208 -2.17 -17.40 -8.61
N ALA A 209 -2.52 -16.11 -8.57
CA ALA A 209 -3.91 -15.69 -8.47
C ALA A 209 -4.73 -16.12 -9.71
N ALA A 210 -4.18 -15.97 -10.92
CA ALA A 210 -4.81 -16.43 -12.15
C ALA A 210 -5.12 -17.94 -12.11
N MET A 211 -4.16 -18.75 -11.64
CA MET A 211 -4.30 -20.21 -11.52
C MET A 211 -5.17 -20.67 -10.35
N ALA A 212 -5.61 -19.75 -9.48
CA ALA A 212 -6.60 -20.03 -8.44
C ALA A 212 -8.05 -19.92 -8.96
N ALA A 213 -8.25 -19.65 -10.26
CA ALA A 213 -9.57 -19.66 -10.88
C ALA A 213 -10.20 -21.05 -10.86
N PRO A 214 -11.55 -21.15 -10.84
CA PRO A 214 -12.22 -22.42 -11.12
C PRO A 214 -11.93 -22.87 -12.55
N SER A 215 -11.98 -24.19 -12.78
CA SER A 215 -12.00 -24.76 -14.12
C SER A 215 -13.01 -25.91 -14.21
N ALA A 216 -13.63 -26.06 -15.38
CA ALA A 216 -14.53 -27.17 -15.66
C ALA A 216 -13.82 -28.50 -15.37
N CYS A 217 -14.42 -29.33 -14.50
CA CYS A 217 -13.86 -30.61 -14.04
C CYS A 217 -12.41 -30.54 -13.52
N ASN A 218 -11.97 -29.38 -13.01
CA ASN A 218 -10.58 -29.14 -12.56
C ASN A 218 -9.52 -29.44 -13.65
N CYS A 219 -9.87 -29.25 -14.92
CA CYS A 219 -9.01 -29.54 -16.06
C CYS A 219 -7.82 -28.58 -16.20
N ASN A 220 -7.94 -27.36 -15.65
CA ASN A 220 -6.90 -26.33 -15.65
C ASN A 220 -6.24 -26.11 -17.04
N PRO A 221 -7.04 -25.76 -18.08
CA PRO A 221 -6.55 -25.73 -19.46
C PRO A 221 -5.62 -24.53 -19.75
N TRP A 222 -5.53 -23.55 -18.85
CA TRP A 222 -4.79 -22.32 -19.08
C TRP A 222 -3.28 -22.54 -19.30
N ARG A 223 -2.71 -21.65 -20.11
CA ARG A 223 -1.28 -21.41 -20.31
C ARG A 223 -1.04 -19.91 -20.35
N PHE A 224 0.09 -19.47 -19.82
CA PHE A 224 0.42 -18.05 -19.71
C PHE A 224 1.75 -17.77 -20.41
N LEU A 225 1.75 -16.84 -21.37
CA LEU A 225 2.98 -16.30 -21.96
C LEU A 225 3.26 -14.95 -21.30
N VAL A 226 4.40 -14.82 -20.63
CA VAL A 226 4.80 -13.59 -19.93
C VAL A 226 5.81 -12.84 -20.79
N LEU A 227 5.51 -11.58 -21.11
CA LEU A 227 6.36 -10.70 -21.89
C LEU A 227 6.84 -9.56 -21.02
N THR A 228 8.15 -9.41 -20.88
CA THR A 228 8.78 -8.27 -20.17
C THR A 228 9.67 -7.43 -21.09
N GLU A 229 10.00 -7.95 -22.27
CA GLU A 229 10.86 -7.27 -23.24
C GLU A 229 10.08 -6.24 -24.06
N HIS A 230 10.63 -5.03 -24.19
CA HIS A 230 10.00 -3.92 -24.89
C HIS A 230 9.65 -4.26 -26.36
N GLU A 231 10.53 -5.00 -27.04
CA GLU A 231 10.29 -5.44 -28.42
C GLU A 231 9.08 -6.40 -28.49
N ALA A 232 8.97 -7.35 -27.56
CA ALA A 232 7.85 -8.28 -27.50
C ALA A 232 6.52 -7.55 -27.22
N LEU A 233 6.53 -6.56 -26.32
CA LEU A 233 5.36 -5.71 -26.05
C LEU A 233 4.96 -4.89 -27.28
N THR A 234 5.93 -4.34 -28.01
CA THR A 234 5.70 -3.57 -29.24
C THR A 234 5.11 -4.43 -30.35
N ARG A 235 5.65 -5.62 -30.55
CA ARG A 235 5.12 -6.59 -31.53
C ARG A 235 3.70 -7.03 -31.16
N LEU A 236 3.43 -7.36 -29.89
CA LEU A 236 2.08 -7.70 -29.45
C LEU A 236 1.11 -6.53 -29.65
N ALA A 237 1.55 -5.28 -29.41
CA ALA A 237 0.73 -4.09 -29.62
C ALA A 237 0.30 -3.94 -31.08
N SER A 238 1.21 -4.24 -32.02
CA SER A 238 0.93 -4.16 -33.46
C SER A 238 -0.17 -5.12 -33.92
N CYS A 239 -0.34 -6.25 -33.24
CA CYS A 239 -1.41 -7.21 -33.51
C CYS A 239 -2.78 -6.78 -32.94
N LEU A 240 -2.83 -5.73 -32.09
CA LEU A 240 -4.00 -5.39 -31.27
C LEU A 240 -4.42 -3.92 -31.48
N PRO A 241 -5.47 -3.64 -32.29
CA PRO A 241 -5.84 -2.28 -32.70
C PRO A 241 -6.11 -1.28 -31.55
N ARG A 242 -6.52 -1.78 -30.39
CA ARG A 242 -6.88 -0.97 -29.21
C ARG A 242 -5.80 -0.96 -28.13
N ALA A 243 -4.58 -1.41 -28.43
CA ALA A 243 -3.48 -1.50 -27.48
C ALA A 243 -2.22 -0.67 -27.85
N PRO A 244 -2.30 0.52 -28.46
CA PRO A 244 -1.11 1.30 -28.83
C PRO A 244 -0.27 1.73 -27.61
N PHE A 245 -0.87 1.71 -26.42
CA PHE A 245 -0.20 2.05 -25.16
C PHE A 245 0.64 0.92 -24.57
N LEU A 246 0.49 -0.32 -25.06
CA LEU A 246 1.14 -1.50 -24.51
C LEU A 246 2.68 -1.41 -24.41
N PRO A 247 3.41 -0.76 -25.35
CA PRO A 247 4.86 -0.59 -25.22
C PRO A 247 5.31 0.22 -24.00
N SER A 248 4.40 1.01 -23.40
CA SER A 248 4.67 1.75 -22.16
C SER A 248 4.48 0.91 -20.89
N ALA A 249 3.81 -0.26 -20.99
CA ALA A 249 3.62 -1.15 -19.86
C ALA A 249 4.93 -1.84 -19.47
N SER A 250 5.03 -2.27 -18.21
CA SER A 250 6.20 -2.98 -17.71
C SER A 250 6.21 -4.45 -18.15
N ALA A 251 5.03 -5.03 -18.36
CA ALA A 251 4.87 -6.41 -18.79
C ALA A 251 3.52 -6.64 -19.48
N ALA A 252 3.38 -7.78 -20.14
CA ALA A 252 2.11 -8.33 -20.59
C ALA A 252 2.03 -9.83 -20.28
N VAL A 253 0.82 -10.31 -20.00
CA VAL A 253 0.53 -11.74 -19.89
C VAL A 253 -0.51 -12.11 -20.92
N ILE A 254 -0.16 -12.97 -21.87
CA ILE A 254 -1.13 -13.58 -22.80
C ILE A 254 -1.68 -14.82 -22.12
N VAL A 255 -3.00 -14.88 -21.96
CA VAL A 255 -3.71 -16.05 -21.46
C VAL A 255 -4.16 -16.86 -22.66
N CYS A 256 -3.60 -18.05 -22.79
CA CYS A 256 -3.97 -19.07 -23.76
C CYS A 256 -4.70 -20.21 -23.05
N GLY A 257 -5.52 -20.96 -23.77
CA GLY A 257 -6.07 -22.23 -23.30
C GLY A 257 -5.62 -23.38 -24.18
N ASP A 258 -5.43 -24.54 -23.56
CA ASP A 258 -5.10 -25.80 -24.21
C ASP A 258 -6.37 -26.60 -24.47
N LEU A 259 -6.79 -26.66 -25.73
CA LEU A 259 -8.05 -27.29 -26.14
C LEU A 259 -8.06 -28.79 -25.83
N GLU A 260 -6.90 -29.46 -25.84
CA GLU A 260 -6.80 -30.88 -25.49
C GLU A 260 -7.02 -31.11 -24.00
N LYS A 261 -6.70 -30.14 -23.15
CA LYS A 261 -6.95 -30.22 -21.71
C LYS A 261 -8.33 -29.77 -21.30
N ALA A 262 -8.95 -28.88 -22.07
CA ALA A 262 -10.27 -28.35 -21.75
C ALA A 262 -11.29 -29.48 -21.58
N HIS A 263 -12.23 -29.30 -20.65
CA HIS A 263 -13.27 -30.29 -20.42
C HIS A 263 -14.03 -30.58 -21.74
N ALA A 264 -14.16 -31.87 -22.06
CA ALA A 264 -14.75 -32.37 -23.31
C ALA A 264 -14.12 -31.79 -24.59
N HIS A 265 -12.87 -31.34 -24.54
CA HIS A 265 -12.19 -30.66 -25.64
C HIS A 265 -12.97 -29.45 -26.20
N SER A 266 -13.77 -28.81 -25.33
CA SER A 266 -14.69 -27.77 -25.71
C SER A 266 -14.03 -26.39 -25.67
N LEU A 267 -14.09 -25.68 -26.80
CA LEU A 267 -13.67 -24.27 -26.85
C LEU A 267 -14.47 -23.41 -25.87
N SER A 268 -15.77 -23.71 -25.67
CA SER A 268 -16.61 -22.92 -24.75
C SER A 268 -16.12 -23.03 -23.31
N TYR A 269 -15.83 -24.24 -22.81
CA TYR A 269 -15.28 -24.41 -21.46
C TYR A 269 -13.88 -23.80 -21.33
N LEU A 270 -13.03 -23.96 -22.35
CA LEU A 270 -11.71 -23.33 -22.40
C LEU A 270 -11.79 -21.81 -22.22
N LEU A 271 -12.69 -21.15 -22.96
CA LEU A 271 -12.87 -19.71 -22.91
C LEU A 271 -13.39 -19.24 -21.55
N GLN A 272 -14.31 -19.99 -20.92
CA GLN A 272 -14.82 -19.69 -19.58
C GLN A 272 -13.71 -19.79 -18.53
N ASP A 273 -12.97 -20.90 -18.52
CA ASP A 273 -11.88 -21.15 -17.57
C ASP A 273 -10.77 -20.08 -17.70
N CYS A 274 -10.35 -19.78 -18.93
CA CYS A 274 -9.33 -18.76 -19.17
C CYS A 274 -9.81 -17.34 -18.86
N SER A 275 -11.11 -17.06 -19.04
CA SER A 275 -11.68 -15.76 -18.68
C SER A 275 -11.73 -15.54 -17.17
N ALA A 276 -12.06 -16.60 -16.40
CA ALA A 276 -11.99 -16.56 -14.95
C ALA A 276 -10.54 -16.34 -14.47
N ALA A 277 -9.57 -17.05 -15.05
CA ALA A 277 -8.15 -16.85 -14.77
C ALA A 277 -7.67 -15.41 -15.10
N MET A 278 -8.12 -14.86 -16.23
CA MET A 278 -7.83 -13.48 -16.61
C MET A 278 -8.41 -12.47 -15.62
N GLU A 279 -9.66 -12.62 -15.18
CA GLU A 279 -10.23 -11.68 -14.20
C GLU A 279 -9.50 -11.77 -12.84
N ASN A 280 -9.16 -12.98 -12.36
CA ASN A 280 -8.33 -13.14 -11.17
C ASN A 280 -6.99 -12.40 -11.28
N LEU A 281 -6.33 -12.49 -12.43
CA LEU A 281 -5.08 -11.77 -12.70
C LEU A 281 -5.27 -10.24 -12.60
N LEU A 282 -6.34 -9.71 -13.21
CA LEU A 282 -6.61 -8.27 -13.21
C LEU A 282 -6.98 -7.76 -11.81
N LEU A 283 -7.71 -8.55 -11.02
CA LEU A 283 -8.03 -8.24 -9.63
C LEU A 283 -6.79 -8.24 -8.76
N ALA A 284 -5.93 -9.25 -8.90
CA ALA A 284 -4.66 -9.33 -8.19
C ALA A 284 -3.74 -8.16 -8.53
N ALA A 285 -3.68 -7.73 -9.80
CA ALA A 285 -2.93 -6.55 -10.21
C ALA A 285 -3.43 -5.31 -9.45
N SER A 286 -4.74 -5.07 -9.45
CA SER A 286 -5.32 -3.95 -8.71
C SER A 286 -5.04 -4.02 -7.20
N ALA A 287 -5.15 -5.20 -6.59
CA ALA A 287 -4.90 -5.40 -5.16
C ALA A 287 -3.43 -5.14 -4.77
N LEU A 288 -2.50 -5.42 -5.69
CA LEU A 288 -1.07 -5.14 -5.53
C LEU A 288 -0.67 -3.72 -5.96
N ASN A 289 -1.66 -2.85 -6.23
CA ASN A 289 -1.48 -1.47 -6.70
C ASN A 289 -0.79 -1.35 -8.08
N LEU A 290 -0.88 -2.41 -8.89
CA LEU A 290 -0.53 -2.39 -10.30
C LEU A 290 -1.75 -1.98 -11.13
N GLY A 291 -1.48 -1.30 -12.24
CA GLY A 291 -2.45 -1.08 -13.29
C GLY A 291 -2.47 -2.27 -14.24
N ALA A 292 -3.65 -2.68 -14.69
CA ALA A 292 -3.79 -3.65 -15.75
C ALA A 292 -4.96 -3.35 -16.68
N CYS A 293 -4.91 -3.85 -17.92
CA CYS A 293 -6.03 -3.79 -18.84
C CYS A 293 -6.08 -5.06 -19.70
N TRP A 294 -7.26 -5.69 -19.74
CA TRP A 294 -7.59 -6.74 -20.71
C TRP A 294 -7.54 -6.17 -22.13
N LEU A 295 -6.80 -6.85 -23.00
CA LEU A 295 -6.68 -6.62 -24.44
C LEU A 295 -7.34 -7.80 -25.17
N GLY A 296 -8.36 -7.50 -25.97
CA GLY A 296 -9.19 -8.53 -26.61
C GLY A 296 -8.48 -9.21 -27.78
N VAL A 297 -8.39 -10.54 -27.74
CA VAL A 297 -7.81 -11.40 -28.79
C VAL A 297 -8.93 -12.25 -29.42
N HIS A 298 -9.39 -13.29 -28.73
CA HIS A 298 -10.53 -14.09 -29.16
C HIS A 298 -11.83 -13.25 -29.10
N PRO A 299 -12.78 -13.42 -30.04
CA PRO A 299 -12.85 -14.43 -31.12
C PRO A 299 -12.28 -13.98 -32.48
N VAL A 300 -11.45 -12.94 -32.53
CA VAL A 300 -11.00 -12.35 -33.81
C VAL A 300 -9.85 -13.18 -34.39
N GLU A 301 -10.10 -13.92 -35.46
CA GLU A 301 -9.16 -14.90 -36.03
C GLU A 301 -7.84 -14.26 -36.47
N GLU A 302 -7.87 -13.04 -37.02
CA GLU A 302 -6.66 -12.34 -37.42
C GLU A 302 -5.73 -12.08 -36.22
N ARG A 303 -6.30 -11.82 -35.03
CA ARG A 303 -5.52 -11.60 -33.80
C ARG A 303 -5.00 -12.90 -33.22
N ILE A 304 -5.83 -13.95 -33.26
CA ILE A 304 -5.47 -15.30 -32.82
C ILE A 304 -4.29 -15.80 -33.66
N SER A 305 -4.42 -15.74 -34.99
CA SER A 305 -3.41 -16.16 -35.95
C SER A 305 -2.12 -15.34 -35.82
N ALA A 306 -2.20 -14.02 -35.71
CA ALA A 306 -1.01 -13.18 -35.52
C ALA A 306 -0.22 -13.54 -34.24
N ILE A 307 -0.90 -13.80 -33.12
CA ILE A 307 -0.23 -14.24 -31.87
C ILE A 307 0.32 -15.66 -32.01
N ARG A 308 -0.43 -16.56 -32.65
CA ARG A 308 0.01 -17.93 -32.92
C ARG A 308 1.30 -17.95 -33.73
N GLU A 309 1.37 -17.18 -34.81
CA GLU A 309 2.56 -17.02 -35.65
C GLU A 309 3.71 -16.37 -34.88
N MET A 310 3.44 -15.28 -34.15
CA MET A 310 4.44 -14.54 -33.38
C MET A 310 5.20 -15.43 -32.39
N PHE A 311 4.49 -16.34 -31.70
CA PHE A 311 5.07 -17.20 -30.67
C PHE A 311 5.20 -18.67 -31.09
N ARG A 312 4.88 -19.01 -32.35
CA ARG A 312 4.89 -20.37 -32.88
C ARG A 312 4.09 -21.34 -32.02
N LEU A 313 2.88 -20.93 -31.64
CA LEU A 313 2.02 -21.75 -30.79
C LEU A 313 1.44 -22.92 -31.61
N PRO A 314 1.32 -24.12 -31.02
CA PRO A 314 0.62 -25.23 -31.65
C PRO A 314 -0.88 -24.92 -31.78
N GLU A 315 -1.56 -25.59 -32.71
CA GLU A 315 -2.97 -25.29 -33.04
C GLU A 315 -3.92 -25.46 -31.85
N ASN A 316 -3.65 -26.41 -30.96
CA ASN A 316 -4.46 -26.66 -29.76
C ASN A 316 -4.32 -25.57 -28.69
N LEU A 317 -3.27 -24.73 -28.74
CA LEU A 317 -3.14 -23.58 -27.84
C LEU A 317 -3.84 -22.37 -28.46
N ILE A 318 -4.97 -22.00 -27.88
CA ILE A 318 -5.83 -20.91 -28.33
C ILE A 318 -5.55 -19.65 -27.50
N PRO A 319 -5.00 -18.56 -28.09
CA PRO A 319 -4.93 -17.25 -27.44
C PRO A 319 -6.33 -16.70 -27.12
N VAL A 320 -6.64 -16.52 -25.84
CA VAL A 320 -7.95 -16.02 -25.38
C VAL A 320 -7.94 -14.50 -25.23
N GLY A 321 -6.89 -13.96 -24.59
CA GLY A 321 -6.73 -12.53 -24.35
C GLY A 321 -5.34 -12.21 -23.83
N ALA A 322 -5.03 -10.93 -23.69
CA ALA A 322 -3.81 -10.48 -23.03
C ALA A 322 -4.12 -9.45 -21.94
N ALA A 323 -3.30 -9.38 -20.90
CA ALA A 323 -3.32 -8.32 -19.91
C ALA A 323 -2.05 -7.48 -20.03
N SER A 324 -2.20 -6.18 -20.19
CA SER A 324 -1.11 -5.22 -19.94
C SER A 324 -0.93 -5.04 -18.43
N ILE A 325 0.30 -4.90 -17.95
CA ILE A 325 0.64 -4.82 -16.52
C ILE A 325 1.74 -3.77 -16.31
N GLY A 326 1.56 -2.90 -15.32
CA GLY A 326 2.60 -1.94 -14.94
C GLY A 326 2.21 -1.09 -13.74
N TRP A 327 3.11 -0.21 -13.31
CA TRP A 327 2.78 0.78 -12.27
C TRP A 327 1.91 1.89 -12.88
N PRO A 328 0.74 2.20 -12.33
CA PRO A 328 -0.20 3.14 -12.95
C PRO A 328 0.37 4.57 -12.98
N ALA A 329 0.28 5.25 -14.12
CA ALA A 329 0.54 6.68 -14.28
C ALA A 329 -0.76 7.50 -14.47
N GLU A 330 -1.90 6.87 -14.23
CA GLU A 330 -3.21 7.50 -14.20
C GLU A 330 -4.02 6.92 -13.03
N GLU A 331 -4.94 7.72 -12.49
CA GLU A 331 -5.89 7.28 -11.48
C GLU A 331 -7.31 7.36 -12.06
N LYS A 332 -8.12 6.34 -11.77
CA LYS A 332 -9.52 6.27 -12.21
C LYS A 332 -10.41 5.96 -11.01
N PRO A 333 -11.52 6.68 -10.84
CA PRO A 333 -12.35 6.54 -9.64
C PRO A 333 -13.00 5.16 -9.52
N ALA A 334 -13.31 4.78 -8.28
CA ALA A 334 -14.20 3.67 -7.93
C ALA A 334 -15.58 3.81 -8.66
N ARG A 335 -16.23 2.69 -9.02
CA ARG A 335 -17.36 2.62 -9.98
C ARG A 335 -17.92 1.21 -9.99
N THR A 336 -19.25 1.13 -10.05
CA THR A 336 -20.00 -0.06 -10.40
C THR A 336 -20.67 0.14 -11.75
N LYS A 337 -21.04 -0.95 -12.41
CA LYS A 337 -21.95 -0.94 -13.56
C LYS A 337 -23.31 -1.55 -13.23
N PHE A 338 -23.63 -1.68 -11.93
CA PHE A 338 -24.90 -2.22 -11.48
C PHE A 338 -26.05 -1.40 -12.08
N ARG A 339 -26.99 -2.10 -12.69
CA ARG A 339 -28.28 -1.57 -13.13
C ARG A 339 -29.32 -2.58 -12.70
N ASP A 340 -30.35 -2.12 -12.01
CA ASP A 340 -31.40 -2.99 -11.48
C ASP A 340 -32.13 -3.75 -12.61
N GLU A 341 -32.27 -3.13 -13.79
CA GLU A 341 -32.84 -3.71 -15.00
C GLU A 341 -32.10 -4.96 -15.53
N ASP A 342 -30.82 -5.13 -15.19
CA ASP A 342 -30.02 -6.30 -15.57
C ASP A 342 -30.23 -7.49 -14.60
N VAL A 343 -31.08 -7.34 -13.57
CA VAL A 343 -31.31 -8.34 -12.51
C VAL A 343 -32.76 -8.80 -12.49
N THR A 344 -33.00 -10.11 -12.65
CA THR A 344 -34.32 -10.71 -12.45
C THR A 344 -34.32 -11.52 -11.15
N TRP A 345 -35.10 -11.08 -10.17
CA TRP A 345 -35.27 -11.77 -8.89
C TRP A 345 -36.41 -12.77 -8.98
N ASN A 346 -36.17 -14.01 -8.54
CA ASN A 346 -37.18 -15.08 -8.51
C ASN A 346 -37.98 -15.19 -9.82
N PRO A 347 -37.31 -15.43 -10.97
CA PRO A 347 -38.02 -15.62 -12.22
C PRO A 347 -39.03 -16.77 -12.07
N PRO A 348 -40.20 -16.70 -12.72
CA PRO A 348 -41.22 -17.74 -12.61
C PRO A 348 -40.66 -19.09 -13.07
N LEU A 349 -40.96 -20.13 -12.30
CA LEU A 349 -40.67 -21.51 -12.69
C LEU A 349 -41.72 -21.93 -13.74
N SER A 350 -41.23 -22.45 -14.87
CA SER A 350 -42.04 -23.02 -15.96
C SER A 350 -42.48 -24.44 -15.66
#